data_AF-A0A1F2ZS63-F1
#
_entry.id   AF-A0A1F2ZS63-F1
#
_cell.length_a   1.000
_cell.length_b   1.000
_cell.length_c   1.000
_cell.angle_alpha   90.00
_cell.angle_beta   90.00
_cell.angle_gamma   90.00
#
_symmetry.space_group_name_H-M   'P 1'
#
loop_
_entity.id
_entity.type
_entity.pdbx_description
1 polymer ?
#
loop_
_entity_poly.entity_id
_entity_poly.type
_entity_poly.pdbx_seq_one_letter_code
_entity_poly.pdbx_strand_id
1 'polypeptide(L)'
;MVFAPAPDRLVELQRAMQLIAEAVEGLPDECRDLAGNALLNIAAEAVAQDVGCAEAGRIFARLGDLLSRGVQPPMADPISLIGFDA
;
A
#
# COMPACT_ATOMS: atom_id res chain seq x y z
N MET A 1 9.50 4.54 35.85
CA MET A 1 9.41 3.65 34.66
C MET A 1 9.76 4.49 33.45
N VAL A 2 10.86 4.16 32.77
CA VAL A 2 11.21 4.81 31.50
C VAL A 2 10.31 4.18 30.44
N PHE A 3 9.34 4.92 29.92
CA PHE A 3 8.67 4.51 28.69
C PHE A 3 9.69 4.65 27.56
N ALA A 4 10.10 3.54 26.96
CA ALA A 4 10.80 3.60 25.69
C ALA A 4 9.94 4.42 24.70
N PRO A 5 10.52 5.33 23.90
CA PRO A 5 9.76 6.01 22.87
C PRO A 5 9.13 4.93 22.00
N ALA A 6 7.83 5.03 21.75
CA ALA A 6 7.16 4.10 20.85
C ALA A 6 7.98 4.05 19.54
N PRO A 7 8.39 2.86 19.06
CA PRO A 7 9.10 2.78 17.80
C PRO A 7 8.26 3.51 16.75
N ASP A 8 8.93 4.27 15.90
CA ASP A 8 8.26 5.04 14.86
C ASP A 8 7.45 4.07 13.99
N ARG A 9 6.13 4.05 14.20
CA ARG A 9 5.24 3.06 13.59
C ARG A 9 5.29 3.14 12.07
N LEU A 10 5.62 4.32 11.52
CA LEU A 10 5.81 4.52 10.09
C LEU A 10 7.06 3.77 9.59
N VAL A 11 8.16 3.81 10.33
CA VAL A 11 9.41 3.10 9.99
C VAL A 11 9.19 1.58 10.04
N GLU A 12 8.49 1.08 11.06
CA GLU A 12 8.13 -0.34 11.14
C GLU A 12 7.22 -0.77 9.98
N LEU A 13 6.24 0.05 9.61
CA LEU A 13 5.36 -0.21 8.46
C LEU A 13 6.13 -0.20 7.14
N GLN A 14 6.99 0.80 6.90
CA GLN A 14 7.85 0.87 5.72
C GLN A 14 8.74 -0.38 5.61
N ARG A 15 9.32 -0.80 6.74
CA ARG A 15 10.14 -2.02 6.79
C ARG A 15 9.32 -3.27 6.47
N ALA A 16 8.10 -3.38 7.00
CA ALA A 16 7.22 -4.50 6.68
C ALA A 16 6.86 -4.53 5.19
N MET A 17 6.56 -3.37 4.59
CA MET A 17 6.28 -3.26 3.15
C MET A 17 7.49 -3.65 2.29
N GLN A 18 8.69 -3.25 2.69
CA GLN A 18 9.94 -3.63 2.01
C GLN A 18 10.15 -5.15 2.05
N LEU A 19 9.95 -5.79 3.21
CA LEU A 19 10.08 -7.24 3.36
C LEU A 19 9.07 -8.01 2.49
N ILE A 20 7.85 -7.48 2.36
CA ILE A 20 6.84 -8.07 1.47
C ILE A 20 7.28 -7.95 0.00
N ALA A 21 7.77 -6.79 -0.41
CA ALA A 21 8.25 -6.57 -1.78
C ALA A 21 9.41 -7.53 -2.12
N GLU A 22 10.40 -7.63 -1.24
CA GLU A 22 11.53 -8.56 -1.38
C GLU A 22 11.06 -10.03 -1.44
N ALA A 23 10.08 -10.41 -0.62
CA ALA A 23 9.52 -11.76 -0.64
C ALA A 23 8.83 -12.08 -1.98
N VAL A 24 8.13 -11.12 -2.58
CA VAL A 24 7.50 -11.29 -3.90
C VAL A 24 8.54 -11.38 -5.00
N GLU A 25 9.58 -10.54 -4.99
CA GLU A 25 10.67 -10.60 -5.97
C GLU A 25 11.40 -11.95 -5.95
N GLY A 26 11.51 -12.57 -4.77
CA GLY A 26 12.09 -13.90 -4.60
C GLY A 26 11.26 -15.06 -5.16
N LEU A 27 10.00 -14.84 -5.56
CA LEU A 27 9.16 -15.89 -6.14
C LEU A 27 9.53 -16.19 -7.60
N PRO A 28 9.25 -17.42 -8.08
CA PRO A 28 9.28 -17.74 -9.51
C PRO A 28 8.38 -16.79 -10.31
N ASP A 29 8.76 -16.47 -11.56
CA ASP A 29 8.01 -15.52 -12.41
C ASP A 29 6.53 -15.88 -12.53
N GLU A 30 6.21 -17.18 -12.70
CA GLU A 30 4.86 -17.72 -12.76
C GLU A 30 4.02 -17.47 -11.48
N CYS A 31 4.68 -17.27 -10.35
CA CYS A 31 4.05 -17.01 -9.05
C CYS A 31 3.99 -15.51 -8.72
N ARG A 32 4.82 -14.67 -9.33
CA ARG A 32 4.89 -13.22 -9.02
C ARG A 32 3.59 -12.50 -9.35
N ASP A 33 3.00 -12.80 -10.51
CA ASP A 33 1.73 -12.21 -10.93
C ASP A 33 0.61 -12.57 -9.94
N LEU A 34 0.56 -13.83 -9.51
CA LEU A 34 -0.42 -14.29 -8.53
C LEU A 34 -0.22 -13.62 -7.16
N ALA A 35 1.03 -13.51 -6.71
CA ALA A 35 1.37 -12.86 -5.45
C ALA A 35 1.04 -11.37 -5.47
N GLY A 36 1.36 -10.66 -6.57
CA GLY A 36 0.99 -9.26 -6.76
C GLY A 36 -0.52 -9.04 -6.70
N ASN A 37 -1.29 -9.89 -7.39
CA ASN A 37 -2.75 -9.84 -7.35
C ASN A 37 -3.33 -10.11 -5.96
N ALA A 38 -2.77 -11.08 -5.23
CA ALA A 38 -3.20 -11.39 -3.88
C ALA A 38 -2.93 -10.22 -2.91
N LEU A 39 -1.75 -9.59 -3.01
CA LEU A 39 -1.41 -8.41 -2.22
C LEU A 39 -2.33 -7.23 -2.53
N LEU A 40 -2.65 -7.00 -3.81
CA LEU A 40 -3.57 -5.95 -4.22
C LEU A 40 -4.98 -6.19 -3.64
N ASN A 41 -5.47 -7.44 -3.64
CA ASN A 41 -6.76 -7.79 -3.04
C ASN A 41 -6.78 -7.50 -1.53
N ILE A 42 -5.72 -7.87 -0.80
CA ILE A 42 -5.61 -7.60 0.64
C ILE A 42 -5.58 -6.10 0.91
N ALA A 43 -4.80 -5.34 0.13
CA ALA A 43 -4.75 -3.88 0.26
C ALA A 43 -6.11 -3.24 -0.04
N ALA A 44 -6.81 -3.70 -1.08
CA ALA A 44 -8.13 -3.20 -1.44
C ALA A 44 -9.18 -3.48 -0.36
N GLU A 45 -9.16 -4.67 0.23
CA GLU A 45 -10.02 -5.02 1.35
C GLU A 45 -9.74 -4.15 2.57
N ALA A 46 -8.48 -3.98 2.96
CA ALA A 46 -8.11 -3.17 4.12
C ALA A 46 -8.54 -1.70 3.96
N VAL A 47 -8.33 -1.11 2.77
CA VAL A 47 -8.77 0.26 2.48
C VAL A 47 -10.29 0.35 2.49
N ALA A 48 -11.00 -0.61 1.88
CA ALA A 48 -12.46 -0.62 1.87
C ALA A 48 -13.06 -0.78 3.27
N GLN A 49 -12.41 -1.50 4.18
CA GLN A 49 -12.83 -1.62 5.58
C GLN A 49 -12.68 -0.30 6.35
N ASP A 50 -11.68 0.52 6.01
CA ASP A 50 -11.41 1.80 6.68
C ASP A 50 -12.29 2.95 6.16
N VAL A 51 -12.40 3.09 4.82
CA VAL A 51 -13.07 4.25 4.19
C VAL A 51 -14.36 3.90 3.43
N GLY A 52 -14.70 2.62 3.29
CA GLY A 52 -15.83 2.13 2.51
C GLY A 52 -15.52 1.90 1.02
N CYS A 53 -16.30 1.04 0.35
CA CYS A 53 -16.03 0.60 -1.02
C CYS A 53 -16.02 1.74 -2.06
N ALA A 54 -16.90 2.73 -1.93
CA ALA A 54 -16.98 3.84 -2.87
C ALA A 54 -15.71 4.71 -2.82
N GLU A 55 -15.23 5.03 -1.62
CA GLU A 55 -14.02 5.82 -1.43
C GLU A 55 -12.77 5.04 -1.80
N ALA A 56 -12.70 3.76 -1.42
CA ALA A 56 -11.64 2.87 -1.86
C ALA A 56 -11.54 2.85 -3.40
N GLY A 57 -12.68 2.74 -4.11
CA GLY A 57 -12.71 2.80 -5.57
C GLY A 57 -12.11 4.10 -6.14
N ARG A 58 -12.41 5.26 -5.53
CA ARG A 58 -11.83 6.55 -5.94
C ARG A 58 -10.31 6.59 -5.74
N ILE A 59 -9.82 6.08 -4.61
CA ILE A 59 -8.39 5.98 -4.29
C ILE A 59 -7.67 5.11 -5.33
N PHE A 60 -8.18 3.91 -5.61
CA PHE A 60 -7.56 3.00 -6.58
C PHE A 60 -7.61 3.52 -8.02
N ALA A 61 -8.69 4.19 -8.43
CA ALA A 61 -8.78 4.81 -9.75
C ALA A 61 -7.67 5.87 -9.94
N ARG A 62 -7.40 6.66 -8.91
CA ARG A 62 -6.34 7.67 -8.93
C ARG A 62 -4.95 7.06 -8.92
N LEU A 63 -4.75 5.98 -8.16
CA LEU A 63 -3.51 5.21 -8.22
C LEU A 63 -3.27 4.69 -9.64
N GLY A 64 -4.33 4.20 -10.30
CA GLY A 64 -4.29 3.80 -11.71
C GLY A 64 -3.88 4.94 -12.65
N ASP A 65 -4.41 6.15 -12.46
CA ASP A 65 -4.01 7.33 -13.25
C ASP A 65 -2.51 7.64 -13.11
N LEU A 66 -1.97 7.64 -11.89
CA LEU A 66 -0.54 7.86 -11.65
C LEU A 66 0.33 6.82 -12.38
N LEU A 67 -0.02 5.54 -12.22
CA LEU A 67 0.69 4.44 -12.86
C LEU A 67 0.61 4.52 -14.38
N SER A 68 -0.54 4.92 -14.95
CA SER A 68 -0.72 5.10 -16.39
C SER A 68 0.21 6.16 -16.99
N ARG A 69 0.63 7.13 -16.17
CA ARG A 69 1.57 8.19 -16.52
C ARG A 69 3.03 7.80 -16.26
N GLY A 70 3.29 6.56 -15.85
CA GLY A 70 4.62 6.07 -15.48
C GLY A 70 5.13 6.58 -14.14
N VAL A 71 4.26 7.15 -13.30
CA VAL A 71 4.63 7.64 -11.97
C VAL A 71 4.36 6.54 -10.95
N GLN A 72 5.43 6.06 -10.31
CA GLN A 72 5.28 5.12 -9.20
C GLN A 72 4.78 5.86 -7.94
N PRO A 73 3.80 5.32 -7.21
CA PRO A 73 3.41 5.86 -5.92
C PRO A 73 4.61 5.85 -4.96
N PRO A 74 4.87 6.92 -4.21
CA PRO A 74 6.01 6.98 -3.30
C PRO A 74 5.89 5.90 -2.21
N MET A 75 6.93 5.09 -2.02
CA MET A 75 6.98 4.09 -0.94
C MET A 75 7.12 4.73 0.45
N ALA A 76 7.77 5.90 0.52
CA ALA A 76 8.13 6.55 1.77
C ALA A 76 7.02 7.46 2.31
N ASP A 77 6.26 8.09 1.42
CA ASP A 77 5.15 8.98 1.78
C ASP A 77 3.83 8.29 1.46
N PRO A 78 3.03 7.92 2.48
CA PRO A 78 1.67 7.45 2.25
C PRO A 78 0.94 8.47 1.38
N ILE A 79 0.30 8.01 0.30
CA ILE A 79 -0.64 8.87 -0.42
C ILE A 79 -1.71 9.26 0.59
N SER A 80 -1.87 10.55 0.86
CA SER A 80 -2.88 11.03 1.80
C SER A 80 -4.25 10.54 1.36
N LEU A 81 -4.90 9.70 2.17
CA LEU A 81 -6.25 9.19 1.89
C LEU A 81 -7.34 10.15 2.39
N ILE A 82 -6.95 11.19 3.13
CA ILE A 82 -7.84 12.18 3.73
C ILE A 82 -7.51 13.54 3.11
N GLY A 83 -8.52 14.23 2.57
CA GLY A 83 -8.39 15.58 2.01
C GLY A 83 -8.62 15.72 0.51
N PHE A 84 -9.36 14.82 -0.13
CA PHE A 84 -9.75 14.95 -1.54
C PHE A 84 -11.25 15.19 -1.75
N ASP A 85 -11.85 16.01 -0.89
CA ASP A 85 -13.10 16.67 -1.23
C ASP A 85 -12.80 17.81 -2.22
N ALA A 86 -13.11 17.57 -3.49
CA ALA A 86 -13.42 18.59 -4.48
C ALA A 86 -14.57 18.09 -5.35
#